data_AF-A0A5J4XQZ8-F1
#
_entry.id   AF-A0A5J4XQZ8-F1
#
_cell.length_a   1.000
_cell.length_b   1.000
_cell.length_c   1.000
_cell.angle_alpha   90.00
_cell.angle_beta   90.00
_cell.angle_gamma   90.00
#
_symmetry.space_group_name_H-M   'P 1'
#
loop_
_entity.id
_entity.type
_entity.pdbx_description
1 polymer ?
#
loop_
_entity_poly.entity_id
_entity_poly.type
_entity_poly.pdbx_seq_one_letter_code
_entity_poly.pdbx_strand_id
1 'polypeptide(L)'
;MGYSRRLNESFLRADKNQHRLEEADVRFKELQNAYEVLGDKHERAWYDSHRDAILRSGETHQAGGDGGVTPGQRPSDELDPFQYFSTACYSGYNDGSKGFYTVYSTVFKKLAEEERQAAAAQSDQQDKDTASNLPAFGSSCLAGPQVAAFYSVWLNYTTVKDFAWADKYNPAAAPNRKVRRLMEEDNKKERKSMKRIHNDAVRELVAFVRKRDKRLAAHQAEEAKRRMEKEEQDKLR
;
A
#
# COMPACT_ATOMS: atom_id res chain seq x y z
N MET A 1 26.04 -16.00 27.21
CA MET A 1 25.07 -15.31 28.09
C MET A 1 23.92 -14.81 27.20
N GLY A 2 22.70 -15.34 27.16
CA GLY A 2 21.98 -16.22 28.09
C GLY A 2 20.60 -15.66 28.51
N TYR A 3 20.27 -14.40 28.15
CA TYR A 3 19.18 -13.64 28.79
C TYR A 3 18.14 -13.01 27.84
N SER A 4 17.97 -13.47 26.59
CA SER A 4 17.00 -12.87 25.66
C SER A 4 16.15 -13.88 24.87
N ARG A 5 15.80 -15.02 25.47
CA ARG A 5 14.76 -15.94 24.93
C ARG A 5 13.53 -16.07 25.84
N ARG A 6 13.66 -15.81 27.14
CA ARG A 6 12.63 -16.16 28.13
C ARG A 6 11.57 -15.09 28.42
N LEU A 7 11.69 -13.87 27.89
CA LEU A 7 10.75 -12.78 28.22
C LEU A 7 9.61 -12.59 27.21
N ASN A 8 9.72 -13.06 25.96
CA ASN A 8 8.61 -13.00 24.99
C ASN A 8 7.68 -14.23 25.04
N GLU A 9 8.14 -15.36 25.59
CA GLU A 9 7.34 -16.60 25.63
C GLU A 9 6.32 -16.66 26.79
N SER A 10 6.51 -15.90 27.88
CA SER A 10 5.72 -16.10 29.10
C SER A 10 4.40 -15.32 29.16
N PHE A 11 4.23 -14.27 28.35
CA PHE A 11 3.05 -13.39 28.37
C PHE A 11 2.01 -13.75 27.28
N LEU A 12 2.43 -14.41 26.21
CA LEU A 12 1.61 -14.77 25.04
C LEU A 12 1.33 -16.29 24.94
N ARG A 13 1.75 -17.09 25.92
CA ARG A 13 1.46 -18.53 25.93
C ARG A 13 -0.05 -18.73 26.09
N ALA A 14 -0.70 -19.34 25.10
CA ALA A 14 -2.14 -19.66 25.09
C ALA A 14 -2.62 -20.38 26.38
N ASP A 15 -1.71 -21.09 27.04
CA ASP A 15 -1.89 -21.76 28.33
C ASP A 15 -2.25 -20.82 29.50
N LYS A 16 -1.82 -19.55 29.49
CA LYS A 16 -2.11 -18.56 30.56
C LYS A 16 -3.29 -17.62 30.25
N ASN A 17 -3.70 -17.52 28.99
CA ASN A 17 -4.75 -16.61 28.51
C ASN A 17 -5.94 -17.38 27.89
N GLN A 18 -6.25 -18.58 28.37
CA GLN A 18 -7.36 -19.40 27.85
C GLN A 18 -8.73 -18.70 27.91
N HIS A 19 -8.91 -17.75 28.82
CA HIS A 19 -10.13 -16.93 28.95
C HIS A 19 -10.18 -15.73 27.99
N ARG A 20 -9.08 -15.42 27.28
CA ARG A 20 -8.91 -14.26 26.38
C ARG A 20 -8.15 -14.66 25.10
N LEU A 21 -8.55 -15.79 24.50
CA LEU A 21 -7.91 -16.32 23.29
C LEU A 21 -8.01 -15.35 22.10
N GLU A 22 -9.18 -14.72 21.91
CA GLU A 22 -9.37 -13.76 20.81
C GLU A 22 -8.46 -12.52 20.96
N GLU A 23 -8.36 -11.96 22.17
CA GLU A 23 -7.45 -10.85 22.43
C GLU A 23 -5.99 -11.25 22.25
N ALA A 24 -5.62 -12.45 22.71
CA ALA A 24 -4.26 -12.97 22.56
C ALA A 24 -3.88 -13.15 21.08
N ASP A 25 -4.81 -13.65 20.25
CA ASP A 25 -4.60 -13.81 18.81
C ASP A 25 -4.42 -12.46 18.08
N VAL A 26 -5.21 -11.45 18.45
CA VAL A 26 -5.06 -10.09 17.92
C VAL A 26 -3.69 -9.52 18.29
N ARG A 27 -3.31 -9.59 19.57
CA ARG A 27 -2.00 -9.10 20.05
C ARG A 27 -0.83 -9.86 19.43
N PHE A 28 -0.99 -11.16 19.21
CA PHE A 28 0.03 -11.96 18.55
C PHE A 28 0.23 -11.54 17.09
N LYS A 29 -0.86 -11.31 16.35
CA LYS A 29 -0.81 -10.77 14.98
C LYS A 29 -0.15 -9.40 14.93
N GLU A 30 -0.48 -8.51 15.86
CA GLU A 30 0.16 -7.19 15.96
C GLU A 30 1.67 -7.31 16.20
N LEU A 31 2.09 -8.19 17.14
CA LEU A 31 3.49 -8.43 17.44
C LEU A 31 4.25 -9.02 16.24
N GLN A 32 3.64 -9.99 15.54
CA GLN A 32 4.22 -10.59 14.35
C GLN A 32 4.38 -9.55 13.25
N ASN A 33 3.36 -8.72 13.01
CA ASN A 33 3.43 -7.62 12.05
C ASN A 33 4.56 -6.64 12.39
N ALA A 34 4.65 -6.22 13.65
CA ALA A 34 5.72 -5.33 14.11
C ALA A 34 7.11 -5.95 13.90
N TYR A 35 7.25 -7.25 14.16
CA TYR A 35 8.52 -7.97 13.93
C TYR A 35 8.90 -8.04 12.46
N GLU A 36 7.95 -8.31 11.56
CA GLU A 36 8.21 -8.36 10.12
C GLU A 36 8.66 -6.99 9.58
N VAL A 37 7.94 -5.92 9.95
CA VAL A 37 8.24 -4.55 9.50
C VAL A 37 9.55 -4.04 10.09
N LEU A 38 9.80 -4.24 11.39
CA LEU A 38 11.01 -3.75 12.05
C LEU A 38 12.26 -4.62 11.77
N GLY A 39 12.05 -5.88 11.38
CA GLY A 39 13.10 -6.81 11.02
C GLY A 39 13.66 -6.58 9.61
N ASP A 40 12.85 -6.09 8.68
CA ASP A 40 13.29 -5.73 7.34
C ASP A 40 13.80 -4.27 7.31
N LYS A 41 15.07 -4.09 6.91
CA LYS A 41 15.72 -2.76 6.89
C LYS A 41 15.02 -1.78 5.95
N HIS A 42 14.48 -2.27 4.83
CA HIS A 42 13.76 -1.45 3.86
C HIS A 42 12.37 -1.07 4.38
N GLU A 43 11.59 -2.04 4.85
CA GLU A 43 10.25 -1.79 5.41
C GLU A 43 10.33 -0.85 6.64
N ARG A 44 11.35 -1.01 7.49
CA ARG A 44 11.61 -0.11 8.63
C ARG A 44 11.95 1.32 8.19
N ALA A 45 12.86 1.49 7.24
CA ALA A 45 13.24 2.83 6.76
C ALA A 45 12.05 3.54 6.09
N TRP A 46 11.23 2.77 5.37
CA TRP A 46 9.98 3.27 4.80
C TRP A 46 9.00 3.72 5.89
N TYR A 47 8.79 2.90 6.92
CA TYR A 47 7.94 3.26 8.07
C TYR A 47 8.44 4.51 8.79
N ASP A 48 9.75 4.59 9.09
CA ASP A 48 10.34 5.72 9.81
C ASP A 48 10.23 7.04 9.01
N SER A 49 10.39 6.99 7.68
CA SER A 49 10.25 8.17 6.81
C SER A 49 8.81 8.65 6.62
N HIS A 50 7.82 7.77 6.83
CA HIS A 50 6.39 8.09 6.63
C HIS A 50 5.58 8.11 7.93
N ARG A 51 6.22 7.84 9.08
CA ARG A 51 5.60 7.74 10.41
C ARG A 51 4.69 8.93 10.70
N ASP A 52 5.17 10.14 10.49
CA ASP A 52 4.42 11.35 10.78
C ASP A 52 3.17 11.50 9.91
N ALA A 53 3.22 11.03 8.66
CA ALA A 53 2.05 11.02 7.78
C ALA A 53 1.02 9.99 8.23
N ILE A 54 1.48 8.81 8.68
CA ILE A 54 0.62 7.74 9.21
C ILE A 54 -0.07 8.19 10.50
N LEU A 55 0.68 8.81 11.42
CA LEU A 55 0.12 9.31 12.69
C LEU A 55 -0.94 10.39 12.46
N ARG A 56 -0.67 11.34 11.55
CA ARG A 56 -1.66 12.37 11.16
C ARG A 56 -2.87 11.79 10.44
N SER A 57 -2.72 10.70 9.68
CA SER A 57 -3.85 10.03 9.03
C SER A 57 -4.71 9.24 10.03
N GLY A 58 -4.15 8.79 11.15
CA GLY A 58 -4.87 8.06 12.21
C GLY A 58 -5.75 8.95 13.12
N GLU A 59 -5.43 10.23 13.24
CA GLU A 59 -6.22 11.21 14.01
C GLU A 59 -7.63 11.44 13.42
N THR A 60 -7.85 11.06 12.16
CA THR A 60 -9.15 11.13 11.47
C THR A 60 -10.24 10.24 12.11
N HIS A 61 -9.90 9.29 12.99
CA HIS A 61 -10.86 8.37 13.61
C HIS A 61 -11.14 8.60 15.10
N GLN A 62 -10.53 9.61 15.76
CA GLN A 62 -10.71 9.85 17.20
C GLN A 62 -11.09 11.27 17.63
N ALA A 63 -11.59 12.12 16.72
CA ALA A 63 -12.18 13.38 17.12
C ALA A 63 -13.57 13.54 16.50
N GLY A 64 -14.60 13.56 17.36
CA GLY A 64 -15.94 14.06 17.01
C GLY A 64 -15.91 15.59 16.81
N GLY A 65 -15.10 16.04 15.86
CA GLY A 65 -14.99 17.43 15.42
C GLY A 65 -15.68 17.62 14.08
N ASP A 66 -16.51 18.65 14.03
CA ASP A 66 -17.28 19.18 12.89
C ASP A 66 -16.67 18.90 11.49
N GLY A 67 -17.50 18.37 10.58
CA GLY A 67 -17.12 17.85 9.25
C GLY A 67 -16.74 18.92 8.22
N GLY A 68 -15.77 19.77 8.56
CA GLY A 68 -15.13 20.70 7.64
C GLY A 68 -13.86 20.09 7.04
N VAL A 69 -13.75 20.09 5.70
CA VAL A 69 -12.48 19.79 5.01
C VAL A 69 -11.52 20.93 5.30
N THR A 70 -10.53 20.69 6.17
CA THR A 70 -9.46 21.67 6.42
C THR A 70 -8.55 21.74 5.19
N PRO A 71 -8.22 22.93 4.66
CA PRO A 71 -7.27 23.06 3.55
C PRO A 71 -5.95 22.34 3.85
N GLY A 72 -5.47 21.50 2.92
CA GLY A 72 -4.29 20.68 3.12
C GLY A 72 -4.52 19.29 3.74
N GLN A 73 -5.78 18.89 3.99
CA GLN A 73 -6.10 17.51 4.39
C GLN A 73 -6.52 16.65 3.20
N ARG A 74 -6.09 15.37 3.22
CA ARG A 74 -6.53 14.36 2.25
C ARG A 74 -8.05 14.16 2.41
N PRO A 75 -8.82 14.07 1.32
CA PRO A 75 -10.24 13.69 1.38
C PRO A 75 -10.44 12.37 2.12
N SER A 76 -11.46 12.29 2.98
CA SER A 76 -11.80 11.07 3.76
C SER A 76 -12.06 9.85 2.89
N ASP A 77 -12.52 10.09 1.67
CA ASP A 77 -13.00 9.03 0.78
C ASP A 77 -11.84 8.41 -0.03
N GLU A 78 -10.69 9.10 -0.11
CA GLU A 78 -9.49 8.63 -0.80
C GLU A 78 -8.84 7.49 -0.01
N LEU A 79 -8.53 6.38 -0.68
CA LEU A 79 -7.84 5.26 -0.05
C LEU A 79 -6.46 5.68 0.44
N ASP A 80 -6.17 5.34 1.70
CA ASP A 80 -4.83 5.45 2.25
C ASP A 80 -4.05 4.14 2.09
N PRO A 81 -3.04 4.06 1.20
CA PRO A 81 -2.26 2.83 1.01
C PRO A 81 -1.59 2.34 2.31
N PHE A 82 -1.24 3.26 3.21
CA PHE A 82 -0.50 2.95 4.44
C PHE A 82 -1.22 1.96 5.37
N GLN A 83 -2.56 1.98 5.39
CA GLN A 83 -3.36 1.07 6.20
C GLN A 83 -3.21 -0.41 5.79
N TYR A 84 -2.72 -0.66 4.58
CA TYR A 84 -2.58 -2.00 4.00
C TYR A 84 -1.14 -2.54 4.02
N PHE A 85 -0.19 -1.80 4.61
CA PHE A 85 1.18 -2.26 4.92
C PHE A 85 1.23 -3.05 6.24
N SER A 86 0.28 -3.95 6.44
CA SER A 86 0.19 -4.75 7.65
C SER A 86 -0.35 -6.13 7.33
N THR A 87 0.27 -7.16 7.88
CA THR A 87 -0.27 -8.52 7.77
C THR A 87 -1.55 -8.70 8.58
N ALA A 88 -1.89 -7.75 9.46
CA ALA A 88 -3.14 -7.75 10.22
C ALA A 88 -4.37 -7.38 9.36
N CYS A 89 -4.19 -6.80 8.17
CA CYS A 89 -5.32 -6.39 7.33
C CYS A 89 -5.98 -7.57 6.58
N TYR A 90 -5.37 -8.75 6.60
CA TYR A 90 -5.92 -9.98 6.01
C TYR A 90 -5.72 -11.20 6.93
N SER A 91 -6.42 -12.29 6.64
CA SER A 91 -6.37 -13.55 7.37
C SER A 91 -6.29 -14.73 6.40
N GLY A 92 -5.08 -15.27 6.27
CA GLY A 92 -4.80 -16.40 5.38
C GLY A 92 -4.71 -16.02 3.90
N TYR A 93 -4.23 -16.96 3.10
CA TYR A 93 -4.02 -16.81 1.65
C TYR A 93 -5.14 -17.51 0.86
N ASN A 94 -6.37 -17.00 1.00
CA ASN A 94 -7.56 -17.51 0.33
C ASN A 94 -8.40 -16.37 -0.24
N ASP A 95 -9.47 -16.74 -0.95
CA ASP A 95 -10.45 -15.79 -1.52
C ASP A 95 -11.65 -15.55 -0.59
N GLY A 96 -11.52 -15.85 0.71
CA GLY A 96 -12.53 -15.51 1.71
C GLY A 96 -12.66 -13.99 1.89
N SER A 97 -13.70 -13.54 2.59
CA SER A 97 -13.99 -12.10 2.77
C SER A 97 -12.83 -11.28 3.36
N LYS A 98 -12.04 -11.89 4.26
CA LYS A 98 -10.82 -11.30 4.84
C LYS A 98 -9.54 -11.95 4.33
N GLY A 99 -9.61 -12.75 3.26
CA GLY A 99 -8.44 -13.41 2.68
C GLY A 99 -7.53 -12.42 1.96
N PHE A 100 -6.24 -12.75 1.87
CA PHE A 100 -5.22 -11.93 1.20
C PHE A 100 -5.67 -11.44 -0.19
N TYR A 101 -6.21 -12.35 -1.02
CA TYR A 101 -6.56 -12.01 -2.40
C TYR A 101 -7.76 -11.07 -2.47
N THR A 102 -8.76 -11.28 -1.62
CA THR A 102 -9.95 -10.42 -1.55
C THR A 102 -9.58 -9.02 -1.07
N VAL A 103 -8.82 -8.91 0.02
CA VAL A 103 -8.42 -7.62 0.61
C VAL A 103 -7.65 -6.78 -0.41
N TYR A 104 -6.59 -7.34 -1.00
CA TYR A 104 -5.79 -6.59 -1.98
C TYR A 104 -6.51 -6.38 -3.31
N SER A 105 -7.38 -7.30 -3.74
CA SER A 105 -8.25 -7.07 -4.90
C SER A 105 -9.16 -5.87 -4.70
N THR A 106 -9.77 -5.72 -3.52
CA THR A 106 -10.57 -4.55 -3.18
C THR A 106 -9.74 -3.26 -3.19
N VAL A 107 -8.53 -3.29 -2.60
CA VAL A 107 -7.63 -2.13 -2.55
C VAL A 107 -7.24 -1.66 -3.96
N PHE A 108 -6.72 -2.56 -4.79
CA PHE A 108 -6.31 -2.21 -6.16
C PHE A 108 -7.48 -1.83 -7.05
N LYS A 109 -8.66 -2.42 -6.83
CA LYS A 109 -9.89 -2.01 -7.52
C LYS A 109 -10.29 -0.58 -7.13
N LYS A 110 -10.21 -0.22 -5.85
CA LYS A 110 -10.50 1.15 -5.39
C LYS A 110 -9.49 2.15 -5.96
N LEU A 111 -8.19 1.84 -5.93
CA LEU A 111 -7.15 2.68 -6.56
C LEU A 111 -7.40 2.89 -8.05
N ALA A 112 -7.71 1.83 -8.79
CA ALA A 112 -8.00 1.92 -10.22
C ALA A 112 -9.27 2.74 -10.53
N GLU A 113 -10.29 2.67 -9.66
CA GLU A 113 -11.50 3.48 -9.78
C GLU A 113 -11.22 4.97 -9.53
N GLU A 114 -10.46 5.28 -8.47
CA GLU A 114 -10.04 6.66 -8.19
C GLU A 114 -9.22 7.27 -9.33
N GLU A 115 -8.35 6.48 -9.96
CA GLU A 115 -7.60 6.92 -11.14
C GLU A 115 -8.48 7.16 -12.36
N ARG A 116 -9.48 6.29 -12.59
CA ARG A 116 -10.43 6.47 -13.69
C ARG A 116 -11.27 7.73 -13.51
N GLN A 117 -11.70 8.02 -12.28
CA GLN A 117 -12.43 9.24 -11.93
C GLN A 117 -11.57 10.48 -12.13
N ALA A 118 -10.31 10.44 -11.67
CA ALA A 118 -9.36 11.52 -11.89
C ALA A 118 -9.10 11.76 -13.38
N ALA A 119 -8.90 10.71 -14.17
CA ALA A 119 -8.69 10.82 -15.62
C ALA A 119 -9.92 11.35 -16.37
N ALA A 120 -11.14 10.99 -15.92
CA ALA A 120 -12.37 11.50 -16.51
C ALA A 120 -12.54 13.02 -16.34
N ALA A 121 -11.98 13.58 -15.25
CA ALA A 121 -11.94 15.02 -15.02
C ALA A 121 -10.85 15.74 -15.84
N GLN A 122 -9.88 15.01 -16.39
CA GLN A 122 -8.81 15.56 -17.23
C GLN A 122 -9.20 15.55 -18.71
N SER A 123 -8.65 16.51 -19.46
CA SER A 123 -8.85 16.59 -20.92
C SER A 123 -7.88 15.73 -21.73
N ASP A 124 -6.79 15.26 -21.13
CA ASP A 124 -5.74 14.50 -21.83
C ASP A 124 -6.16 13.04 -22.08
N GLN A 125 -6.06 12.60 -23.34
CA GLN A 125 -6.38 11.22 -23.73
C GLN A 125 -5.34 10.23 -23.18
N GLN A 126 -4.07 10.63 -23.05
CA GLN A 126 -3.00 9.79 -22.54
C GLN A 126 -3.25 9.39 -21.07
N ASP A 127 -3.79 10.32 -20.27
CA ASP A 127 -4.15 10.08 -18.87
C ASP A 127 -5.31 9.09 -18.76
N LYS A 128 -6.31 9.19 -19.67
CA LYS A 128 -7.44 8.26 -19.75
C LYS A 128 -6.99 6.85 -20.11
N ASP A 129 -6.09 6.73 -21.07
CA ASP A 129 -5.56 5.43 -21.49
C ASP A 129 -4.74 4.79 -20.35
N THR A 130 -3.93 5.59 -19.65
CA THR A 130 -3.15 5.12 -18.51
C THR A 130 -4.04 4.59 -17.37
N ALA A 131 -5.08 5.33 -16.99
CA ALA A 131 -6.02 4.92 -15.94
C ALA A 131 -6.88 3.71 -16.35
N SER A 132 -7.23 3.59 -17.63
CA SER A 132 -8.05 2.49 -18.16
C SER A 132 -7.27 1.17 -18.27
N ASN A 133 -5.94 1.24 -18.38
CA ASN A 133 -5.06 0.08 -18.56
C ASN A 133 -4.55 -0.53 -17.24
N LEU A 134 -5.10 -0.15 -16.08
CA LEU A 134 -4.71 -0.74 -14.79
C LEU A 134 -5.31 -2.15 -14.62
N PRO A 135 -4.50 -3.22 -14.56
CA PRO A 135 -5.00 -4.59 -14.46
C PRO A 135 -5.56 -4.89 -13.07
N ALA A 136 -6.57 -5.75 -13.01
CA ALA A 136 -7.13 -6.23 -11.74
C ALA A 136 -6.19 -7.23 -11.05
N PHE A 137 -6.21 -7.27 -9.71
CA PHE A 137 -5.39 -8.19 -8.91
C PHE A 137 -5.77 -9.67 -9.06
N GLY A 138 -7.05 -9.93 -9.33
CA GLY A 138 -7.61 -11.27 -9.47
C GLY A 138 -7.77 -12.03 -8.15
N SER A 139 -7.88 -13.35 -8.27
CA SER A 139 -8.08 -14.31 -7.18
C SER A 139 -6.87 -15.23 -6.99
N SER A 140 -6.94 -16.14 -6.01
CA SER A 140 -5.89 -17.13 -5.71
C SER A 140 -5.50 -18.02 -6.90
N CYS A 141 -6.42 -18.24 -7.84
CA CYS A 141 -6.24 -19.13 -8.99
C CYS A 141 -5.80 -18.42 -10.28
N LEU A 142 -5.52 -17.11 -10.23
CA LEU A 142 -5.07 -16.37 -11.40
C LEU A 142 -3.74 -16.93 -11.94
N ALA A 143 -3.64 -17.09 -13.27
CA ALA A 143 -2.49 -17.73 -13.91
C ALA A 143 -1.21 -16.87 -13.78
N GLY A 144 -0.06 -17.53 -13.70
CA GLY A 144 1.26 -16.88 -13.57
C GLY A 144 1.52 -15.70 -14.52
N PRO A 145 1.25 -15.81 -15.83
CA PRO A 145 1.43 -14.70 -16.76
C PRO A 145 0.56 -13.48 -16.46
N GLN A 146 -0.68 -13.69 -16.01
CA GLN A 146 -1.59 -12.60 -15.64
C GLN A 146 -1.14 -11.91 -14.35
N VAL A 147 -0.65 -12.70 -13.38
CA VAL A 147 -0.04 -12.17 -12.15
C VAL A 147 1.21 -11.35 -12.48
N ALA A 148 2.07 -11.84 -13.37
CA ALA A 148 3.26 -11.10 -13.83
C ALA A 148 2.90 -9.79 -14.55
N ALA A 149 1.88 -9.81 -15.43
CA ALA A 149 1.38 -8.62 -16.09
C ALA A 149 0.83 -7.59 -15.08
N PHE A 150 0.09 -8.04 -14.07
CA PHE A 150 -0.38 -7.19 -12.98
C PHE A 150 0.79 -6.45 -12.32
N TYR A 151 1.79 -7.18 -11.82
CA TYR A 151 2.92 -6.55 -11.13
C TYR A 151 3.77 -5.68 -12.05
N SER A 152 3.89 -6.01 -13.33
CA SER A 152 4.60 -5.19 -14.32
C SER A 152 3.99 -3.78 -14.43
N VAL A 153 2.67 -3.69 -14.51
CA VAL A 153 1.97 -2.39 -14.59
C VAL A 153 2.03 -1.66 -13.25
N TRP A 154 1.66 -2.34 -12.16
CA TRP A 154 1.50 -1.69 -10.85
C TRP A 154 2.83 -1.28 -10.19
N LEU A 155 3.95 -1.95 -10.47
CA LEU A 155 5.27 -1.49 -10.01
C LEU A 155 5.71 -0.19 -10.69
N ASN A 156 5.20 0.08 -11.90
CA ASN A 156 5.46 1.30 -12.64
C ASN A 156 4.33 2.33 -12.51
N TYR A 157 3.41 2.12 -11.57
CA TYR A 157 2.22 2.96 -11.37
C TYR A 157 2.56 4.45 -11.28
N THR A 158 1.74 5.28 -11.93
CA THR A 158 1.78 6.74 -11.80
C THR A 158 0.36 7.27 -11.80
N THR A 159 0.03 8.07 -10.80
CA THR A 159 -1.28 8.71 -10.70
C THR A 159 -1.47 9.87 -11.69
N VAL A 160 -2.68 10.02 -12.20
CA VAL A 160 -3.14 11.19 -12.98
C VAL A 160 -3.78 12.27 -12.09
N LYS A 161 -3.98 12.01 -10.79
CA LYS A 161 -4.51 12.98 -9.83
C LYS A 161 -3.65 14.25 -9.77
N ASP A 162 -4.33 15.38 -9.56
CA ASP A 162 -3.72 16.71 -9.51
C ASP A 162 -3.38 17.19 -8.09
N PHE A 163 -3.93 16.52 -7.07
CA PHE A 163 -3.79 16.83 -5.64
C PHE A 163 -4.15 18.29 -5.30
N ALA A 164 -5.15 18.87 -5.98
CA ALA A 164 -5.53 20.27 -5.75
C ALA A 164 -5.91 20.60 -4.29
N TRP A 165 -6.39 19.62 -3.53
CA TRP A 165 -6.68 19.75 -2.09
C TRP A 165 -5.45 20.07 -1.23
N ALA A 166 -4.24 19.81 -1.74
CA ALA A 166 -2.99 20.09 -1.05
C ALA A 166 -2.58 21.58 -1.13
N ASP A 167 -3.33 22.41 -1.86
CA ASP A 167 -3.07 23.83 -1.96
C ASP A 167 -3.17 24.53 -0.60
N LYS A 168 -2.09 25.23 -0.25
CA LYS A 168 -1.99 25.99 1.02
C LYS A 168 -2.52 27.41 0.87
N TYR A 169 -2.41 27.97 -0.33
CA TYR A 169 -2.77 29.35 -0.62
C TYR A 169 -3.90 29.40 -1.64
N ASN A 170 -4.74 30.44 -1.57
CA ASN A 170 -5.68 30.78 -2.62
C ASN A 170 -5.09 31.90 -3.50
N PRO A 171 -4.62 31.60 -4.73
CA PRO A 171 -4.02 32.61 -5.61
C PRO A 171 -4.96 33.77 -5.96
N ALA A 172 -6.29 33.58 -5.89
CA ALA A 172 -7.27 34.63 -6.18
C ALA A 172 -7.31 35.72 -5.09
N ALA A 173 -6.87 35.41 -3.86
CA ALA A 173 -6.78 36.35 -2.75
C ALA A 173 -5.47 37.16 -2.74
N ALA A 174 -4.60 36.98 -3.74
CA ALA A 174 -3.29 37.61 -3.77
C ALA A 174 -3.38 39.14 -3.99
N PRO A 175 -2.65 39.96 -3.20
CA PRO A 175 -2.70 41.42 -3.28
C PRO A 175 -2.05 41.98 -4.56
N ASN A 176 -1.17 41.22 -5.21
CA ASN A 176 -0.56 41.62 -6.48
C ASN A 176 -0.05 40.40 -7.26
N ARG A 177 0.31 40.61 -8.52
CA ARG A 177 0.81 39.56 -9.43
C ARG A 177 2.04 38.82 -8.90
N LYS A 178 2.94 39.50 -8.19
CA LYS A 178 4.17 38.87 -7.66
C LYS A 178 3.81 37.88 -6.55
N VAL A 179 2.95 38.29 -5.62
CA VAL A 179 2.45 37.41 -4.55
C VAL A 179 1.63 36.25 -5.12
N ARG A 180 0.79 36.50 -6.12
CA ARG A 180 0.03 35.44 -6.80
C ARG A 180 0.92 34.35 -7.37
N ARG A 181 2.01 34.75 -8.04
CA ARG A 181 3.00 33.80 -8.59
C ARG A 181 3.69 32.98 -7.52
N LEU A 182 4.07 33.59 -6.40
CA LEU A 182 4.67 32.88 -5.27
C LEU A 182 3.69 31.87 -4.66
N MET A 183 2.42 32.26 -4.50
CA MET A 183 1.36 31.35 -4.04
C MET A 183 1.15 30.17 -5.00
N GLU A 184 1.10 30.42 -6.31
CA GLU A 184 0.98 29.37 -7.34
C GLU A 184 2.21 28.44 -7.34
N GLU A 185 3.42 28.97 -7.15
CA GLU A 185 4.66 28.19 -7.08
C GLU A 185 4.70 27.28 -5.84
N ASP A 186 4.33 27.80 -4.68
CA ASP A 186 4.25 27.02 -3.43
C ASP A 186 3.18 25.93 -3.53
N ASN A 187 2.00 26.23 -4.07
CA ASN A 187 0.95 25.23 -4.31
C ASN A 187 1.44 24.13 -5.28
N LYS A 188 2.09 24.52 -6.38
CA LYS A 188 2.64 23.54 -7.35
C LYS A 188 3.69 22.64 -6.69
N LYS A 189 4.53 23.19 -5.81
CA LYS A 189 5.52 22.41 -5.05
C LYS A 189 4.82 21.41 -4.13
N GLU A 190 3.76 21.82 -3.43
CA GLU A 190 3.01 20.95 -2.53
C GLU A 190 2.30 19.82 -3.28
N ARG A 191 1.57 20.15 -4.36
CA ARG A 191 0.94 19.15 -5.24
C ARG A 191 1.95 18.13 -5.76
N LYS A 192 3.12 18.59 -6.21
CA LYS A 192 4.20 17.70 -6.69
C LYS A 192 4.73 16.80 -5.57
N SER A 193 4.87 17.34 -4.35
CA SER A 193 5.27 16.56 -3.17
C SER A 193 4.24 15.46 -2.86
N MET A 194 2.95 15.81 -2.80
CA MET A 194 1.88 14.86 -2.50
C MET A 194 1.74 13.79 -3.58
N LYS A 195 1.86 14.17 -4.86
CA LYS A 195 1.88 13.24 -5.99
C LYS A 195 3.04 12.23 -5.88
N ARG A 196 4.22 12.70 -5.49
CA ARG A 196 5.38 11.82 -5.27
C ARG A 196 5.10 10.85 -4.12
N ILE A 197 4.66 11.35 -2.97
CA ILE A 197 4.36 10.52 -1.78
C ILE A 197 3.31 9.46 -2.11
N HIS A 198 2.24 9.83 -2.82
CA HIS A 198 1.19 8.87 -3.23
C HIS A 198 1.75 7.79 -4.17
N ASN A 199 2.49 8.17 -5.21
CA ASN A 199 3.08 7.21 -6.14
C ASN A 199 4.06 6.26 -5.44
N ASP A 200 4.95 6.81 -4.60
CA ASP A 200 5.92 6.01 -3.86
C ASP A 200 5.18 5.05 -2.89
N ALA A 201 4.14 5.51 -2.20
CA ALA A 201 3.31 4.66 -1.33
C ALA A 201 2.58 3.53 -2.07
N VAL A 202 2.00 3.79 -3.26
CA VAL A 202 1.34 2.74 -4.04
C VAL A 202 2.37 1.73 -4.55
N ARG A 203 3.53 2.16 -5.05
CA ARG A 203 4.58 1.26 -5.55
C ARG A 203 5.18 0.40 -4.44
N GLU A 204 5.42 0.99 -3.28
CA GLU A 204 5.88 0.26 -2.10
C GLU A 204 4.82 -0.73 -1.60
N LEU A 205 3.52 -0.38 -1.67
CA LEU A 205 2.44 -1.31 -1.36
C LEU A 205 2.46 -2.51 -2.32
N VAL A 206 2.64 -2.25 -3.62
CA VAL A 206 2.74 -3.30 -4.64
C VAL A 206 3.94 -4.20 -4.36
N ALA A 207 5.10 -3.64 -4.01
CA ALA A 207 6.28 -4.41 -3.63
C ALA A 207 6.05 -5.26 -2.37
N PHE A 208 5.40 -4.69 -1.36
CA PHE A 208 5.00 -5.36 -0.13
C PHE A 208 4.10 -6.57 -0.41
N VAL A 209 3.07 -6.37 -1.24
CA VAL A 209 2.13 -7.43 -1.65
C VAL A 209 2.87 -8.50 -2.47
N ARG A 210 3.71 -8.09 -3.43
CA ARG A 210 4.48 -9.00 -4.29
C ARG A 210 5.35 -9.97 -3.49
N LYS A 211 6.00 -9.48 -2.43
CA LYS A 211 6.85 -10.29 -1.53
C LYS A 211 6.04 -11.36 -0.78
N ARG A 212 4.75 -11.12 -0.55
CA ARG A 212 3.86 -11.97 0.26
C ARG A 212 2.92 -12.83 -0.60
N ASP A 213 2.78 -12.56 -1.88
CA ASP A 213 1.89 -13.27 -2.81
C ASP A 213 2.35 -14.72 -3.07
N LYS A 214 1.55 -15.69 -2.65
CA LYS A 214 1.86 -17.13 -2.78
C LYS A 214 1.82 -17.61 -4.24
N ARG A 215 1.10 -16.92 -5.13
CA ARG A 215 1.04 -17.26 -6.56
C ARG A 215 2.41 -17.10 -7.21
N LEU A 216 3.14 -16.04 -6.84
CA LEU A 216 4.48 -15.78 -7.35
C LEU A 216 5.51 -16.76 -6.80
N ALA A 217 5.43 -17.09 -5.52
CA ALA A 217 6.32 -18.08 -4.91
C ALA A 217 6.16 -19.46 -5.57
N ALA A 218 4.92 -19.86 -5.86
CA ALA A 218 4.64 -21.11 -6.56
C ALA A 218 5.21 -21.11 -7.98
N HIS A 219 5.00 -20.03 -8.75
CA HIS A 219 5.55 -19.90 -10.10
C HIS A 219 7.08 -19.93 -10.13
N GLN A 220 7.73 -19.19 -9.22
CA GLN A 220 9.19 -19.18 -9.12
C GLN A 220 9.75 -20.56 -8.77
N ALA A 221 9.08 -21.31 -7.89
CA ALA A 221 9.48 -22.67 -7.55
C ALA A 221 9.33 -23.63 -8.74
N GLU A 222 8.24 -23.51 -9.51
CA GLU A 222 8.00 -24.30 -10.72
C GLU A 222 9.03 -24.00 -11.82
N GLU A 223 9.31 -22.72 -12.08
CA GLU A 223 10.32 -22.31 -13.05
C GLU A 223 11.74 -22.75 -12.65
N ALA A 224 12.09 -22.64 -11.36
CA ALA A 224 13.36 -23.11 -10.85
C ALA A 224 13.52 -24.62 -11.04
N LYS A 225 12.47 -25.40 -10.75
CA LYS A 225 12.45 -26.85 -10.97
C LYS A 225 12.64 -27.20 -12.45
N ARG A 226 11.89 -26.55 -13.34
CA ARG A 226 11.99 -26.76 -14.80
C ARG A 226 13.38 -26.40 -15.33
N ARG A 227 14.01 -25.37 -14.78
CA ARG A 227 15.40 -24.98 -15.14
C ARG A 227 16.41 -26.03 -14.68
N MET A 228 16.28 -26.55 -13.46
CA MET A 228 17.15 -27.63 -12.95
C MET A 228 17.00 -28.91 -13.79
N GLU A 229 15.78 -29.33 -14.11
CA GLU A 229 15.52 -30.50 -14.96
C GLU A 229 16.14 -30.35 -16.35
N LYS A 230 16.07 -29.15 -16.95
CA LYS A 230 16.70 -28.87 -18.24
C LYS A 230 18.23 -28.91 -18.15
N GLU A 231 18.81 -28.33 -17.10
CA GLU A 231 20.26 -28.37 -16.85
C GLU A 231 20.76 -29.80 -16.59
N GLU A 232 19.97 -30.68 -15.96
CA GLU A 232 20.28 -32.09 -15.79
C GLU A 232 20.19 -32.87 -17.12
N GLN A 233 19.17 -32.60 -17.93
CA GLN A 233 19.05 -33.22 -19.27
C GLN A 233 20.20 -32.81 -20.20
N ASP A 234 20.62 -31.55 -20.16
CA ASP A 234 21.73 -31.05 -20.95
C ASP A 234 23.09 -31.62 -20.48
N LYS A 235 23.23 -31.99 -19.20
CA LYS A 235 24.42 -32.70 -18.68
C LYS A 235 24.44 -34.20 -19.02
N LEU A 236 23.27 -34.79 -19.31
CA LEU A 236 23.13 -36.20 -19.66
C LEU A 236 23.31 -36.47 -21.17
N ARG A 237 23.32 -35.41 -21.99
CA ARG A 237 23.56 -35.44 -23.45
C ARG A 237 25.03 -35.23 -23.78
#